data_AF-A0A5D0UAJ4-F1
#
_entry.id   AF-A0A5D0UAJ4-F1
#
_cell.length_a   1.000
_cell.length_b   1.000
_cell.length_c   1.000
_cell.angle_alpha   90.00
_cell.angle_beta   90.00
_cell.angle_gamma   90.00
#
_symmetry.space_group_name_H-M   'P 1'
#
loop_
_entity.id
_entity.type
_entity.pdbx_description
1 polymer ?
#
loop_
_entity_poly.entity_id
_entity_poly.type
_entity_poly.pdbx_seq_one_letter_code
_entity_poly.pdbx_strand_id
1 'polypeptide(L)'
;MRIFPRRDPPPPQEQEVAVFLAEARRLLDYHWRRADAFERKALGVLAFTGVIVALLTPSLKTVLDLHGHYRTTALALGAAAITMLAGSAVSSAGALWARSSKSVNVREVRELWREYLHRAEHGGGGTDAWEAAGLQRNLVEKLLHGATEETSPIQSLCDDADVRGRWFLRGVWLNLTALLLILGVVVTTTLESL
;
A
#
# COMPACT_ATOMS: atom_id res chain seq x y z
N MET A 1 -5.88 -32.71 -43.68
CA MET A 1 -5.65 -31.25 -43.80
C MET A 1 -6.91 -30.56 -43.25
N ARG A 2 -6.88 -30.03 -42.01
CA ARG A 2 -8.05 -29.34 -41.43
C ARG A 2 -7.99 -27.87 -41.84
N ILE A 3 -8.97 -27.44 -42.63
CA ILE A 3 -9.18 -26.03 -42.98
C ILE A 3 -9.76 -25.36 -41.74
N PHE A 4 -8.99 -24.54 -41.05
CA PHE A 4 -9.53 -23.70 -39.98
C PHE A 4 -10.37 -22.59 -40.64
N PRO A 5 -11.62 -22.38 -40.21
CA PRO A 5 -12.43 -21.28 -40.73
C PRO A 5 -11.71 -19.96 -40.45
N ARG A 6 -11.62 -19.12 -41.48
CA ARG A 6 -11.07 -17.77 -41.38
C ARG A 6 -11.99 -16.99 -40.46
N ARG A 7 -11.54 -16.72 -39.23
CA ARG A 7 -12.29 -15.92 -38.26
C ARG A 7 -12.21 -14.46 -38.73
N ASP A 8 -13.34 -13.86 -39.04
CA ASP A 8 -13.39 -12.44 -39.36
C ASP A 8 -12.87 -11.62 -38.17
N PRO A 9 -12.17 -10.50 -38.42
CA PRO A 9 -11.70 -9.65 -37.33
C PRO A 9 -12.90 -9.16 -36.50
N PRO A 10 -12.75 -9.05 -35.18
CA PRO A 10 -13.80 -8.49 -34.33
C PRO A 10 -14.16 -7.09 -34.82
N PRO A 11 -15.43 -6.66 -34.70
CA PRO A 11 -15.83 -5.31 -35.05
C PRO A 11 -14.97 -4.27 -34.30
N PRO A 12 -14.74 -3.07 -34.87
CA PRO A 12 -13.83 -2.07 -34.30
C PRO A 12 -14.09 -1.75 -32.82
N GLN A 13 -15.36 -1.73 -32.42
CA GLN A 13 -15.78 -1.52 -31.03
C GLN A 13 -15.31 -2.62 -30.08
N GLU A 14 -15.36 -3.90 -30.48
CA GLU A 14 -14.84 -5.00 -29.66
C GLU A 14 -13.32 -4.92 -29.51
N GLN A 15 -12.62 -4.47 -30.57
CA GLN A 15 -11.18 -4.28 -30.53
C GLN A 15 -10.78 -3.13 -29.59
N GLU A 16 -11.52 -2.02 -29.61
CA GLU A 16 -11.32 -0.90 -28.68
C GLU A 16 -11.56 -1.31 -27.23
N VAL A 17 -12.65 -2.03 -26.95
CA VAL A 17 -12.96 -2.56 -25.62
C VAL A 17 -11.87 -3.53 -25.15
N ALA A 18 -11.37 -4.40 -26.02
CA ALA A 18 -10.28 -5.32 -25.68
C ALA A 18 -8.98 -4.60 -25.32
N VAL A 19 -8.60 -3.56 -26.08
CA VAL A 19 -7.42 -2.73 -25.79
C VAL A 19 -7.61 -1.98 -24.46
N PHE A 20 -8.78 -1.39 -24.23
CA PHE A 20 -9.09 -0.72 -22.98
C PHE A 20 -8.99 -1.67 -21.78
N LEU A 21 -9.58 -2.86 -21.87
CA LEU A 21 -9.51 -3.86 -20.81
C LEU A 21 -8.09 -4.36 -20.57
N ALA A 22 -7.28 -4.51 -21.63
CA ALA A 22 -5.89 -4.89 -21.51
C ALA A 22 -5.08 -3.82 -20.76
N GLU A 23 -5.27 -2.54 -21.08
CA GLU A 23 -4.57 -1.45 -20.41
C GLU A 23 -5.06 -1.27 -18.96
N ALA A 24 -6.35 -1.43 -18.70
CA ALA A 24 -6.91 -1.41 -17.35
C ALA A 24 -6.31 -2.51 -16.47
N ARG A 25 -6.17 -3.74 -16.99
CA ARG A 25 -5.49 -4.85 -16.29
C ARG A 25 -4.03 -4.53 -16.00
N ARG A 26 -3.33 -3.95 -16.98
CA ARG A 26 -1.92 -3.55 -16.84
C ARG A 26 -1.74 -2.51 -15.74
N LEU A 27 -2.61 -1.49 -15.70
CA LEU A 27 -2.61 -0.46 -14.65
C LEU A 27 -2.90 -1.08 -13.28
N LEU A 28 -3.88 -1.97 -13.19
CA LEU A 28 -4.22 -2.66 -11.95
C LEU A 28 -3.04 -3.50 -11.43
N ASP A 29 -2.42 -4.29 -12.30
CA ASP A 29 -1.22 -5.08 -11.97
C ASP A 29 -0.07 -4.19 -11.50
N TYR A 30 0.13 -3.03 -12.14
CA TYR A 30 1.15 -2.07 -11.75
C TYR A 30 0.92 -1.52 -10.33
N HIS A 31 -0.29 -1.05 -10.03
CA HIS A 31 -0.63 -0.54 -8.70
C HIS A 31 -0.57 -1.63 -7.63
N TRP A 32 -0.97 -2.86 -7.95
CA TRP A 32 -0.88 -4.00 -7.05
C TRP A 32 0.57 -4.36 -6.71
N ARG A 33 1.45 -4.44 -7.71
CA ARG A 33 2.89 -4.67 -7.49
C ARG A 33 3.54 -3.54 -6.70
N ARG A 34 3.14 -2.29 -6.94
CA ARG A 34 3.61 -1.12 -6.17
C ARG A 34 3.19 -1.24 -4.71
N ALA A 35 1.95 -1.65 -4.43
CA ALA A 35 1.45 -1.84 -3.07
C ALA A 35 2.19 -2.97 -2.33
N ASP A 36 2.41 -4.13 -2.96
CA ASP A 36 3.18 -5.25 -2.40
C ASP A 36 4.63 -4.85 -2.12
N ALA A 37 5.25 -4.07 -3.01
CA ALA A 37 6.59 -3.53 -2.78
C ALA A 37 6.67 -2.62 -1.55
N PHE A 38 5.65 -1.79 -1.28
CA PHE A 38 5.60 -0.98 -0.07
C PHE A 38 5.40 -1.82 1.19
N GLU A 39 4.54 -2.85 1.12
CA GLU A 39 4.29 -3.77 2.23
C GLU A 39 5.59 -4.46 2.69
N ARG A 40 6.35 -5.03 1.74
CA ARG A 40 7.64 -5.68 2.03
C ARG A 40 8.67 -4.70 2.59
N LYS A 41 8.72 -3.48 2.04
CA LYS A 41 9.64 -2.44 2.53
C LYS A 41 9.26 -1.97 3.94
N ALA A 42 7.98 -1.80 4.23
CA ALA A 42 7.49 -1.41 5.56
C ALA A 42 7.80 -2.49 6.60
N LEU A 43 7.63 -3.77 6.26
CA LEU A 43 8.07 -4.89 7.10
C LEU A 43 9.58 -4.85 7.36
N GLY A 44 10.39 -4.55 6.33
CA GLY A 44 11.83 -4.36 6.47
C GLY A 44 12.19 -3.24 7.45
N VAL A 45 11.51 -2.09 7.36
CA VAL A 45 11.70 -0.96 8.29
C VAL A 45 11.30 -1.34 9.72
N LEU A 46 10.19 -2.06 9.90
CA LEU A 46 9.77 -2.54 11.23
C LEU A 46 10.78 -3.52 11.84
N ALA A 47 11.25 -4.49 11.06
CA ALA A 47 12.25 -5.44 11.52
C ALA A 47 13.55 -4.72 11.92
N PHE A 48 14.02 -3.81 11.07
CA PHE A 48 15.20 -2.98 11.37
C PHE A 48 15.02 -2.12 12.62
N THR A 49 13.85 -1.52 12.81
CA THR A 49 13.50 -0.76 14.02
C THR A 49 13.59 -1.65 15.26
N GLY A 50 13.09 -2.89 15.21
CA GLY A 50 13.22 -3.86 16.28
C GLY A 50 14.68 -4.20 16.62
N VAL A 51 15.53 -4.37 15.61
CA VAL A 51 16.97 -4.59 15.81
C VAL A 51 17.63 -3.39 16.49
N ILE A 52 17.34 -2.15 16.05
CA ILE A 52 17.89 -0.94 16.69
C ILE A 52 17.50 -0.88 18.17
N VAL A 53 16.22 -1.13 18.50
CA VAL A 53 15.74 -1.12 19.89
C VAL A 53 16.45 -2.20 20.73
N ALA A 54 16.65 -3.39 20.18
CA ALA A 54 17.40 -4.45 20.86
C ALA A 54 18.85 -4.02 21.14
N LEU A 55 19.51 -3.35 20.18
CA LEU A 55 20.87 -2.84 20.32
C LEU A 55 21.01 -1.63 21.26
N LEU A 56 19.93 -0.86 21.46
CA LEU A 56 19.91 0.25 22.42
C LEU A 56 19.92 -0.23 23.88
N THR A 57 19.39 -1.43 24.15
CA THR A 57 19.28 -2.02 25.49
C THR A 57 20.62 -2.09 26.24
N PRO A 58 21.71 -2.63 25.65
CA PRO A 58 23.01 -2.63 26.32
C PRO A 58 23.61 -1.22 26.51
N SER A 59 23.36 -0.30 25.57
CA SER A 59 23.89 1.08 25.61
C SER A 59 23.29 1.93 26.74
N LEU A 60 22.10 1.58 27.24
CA LEU A 60 21.44 2.26 28.35
C LEU A 60 22.31 2.29 29.61
N LYS A 61 23.03 1.18 29.90
CA LYS A 61 23.91 1.13 31.08
C LYS A 61 25.02 2.18 30.97
N THR A 62 25.69 2.23 29.82
CA THR A 62 26.76 3.20 29.55
C THR A 62 26.27 4.63 29.68
N VAL A 63 25.07 4.94 29.18
CA VAL A 63 24.47 6.29 29.29
C VAL A 63 24.13 6.66 30.73
N LEU A 64 23.71 5.69 31.56
CA LEU A 64 23.37 5.92 32.97
C LEU A 64 24.60 6.15 33.85
N ASP A 65 25.75 5.59 33.46
CA ASP A 65 27.04 5.73 34.15
C ASP A 65 27.74 7.08 33.84
N LEU A 66 27.25 7.86 32.87
CA LEU A 66 27.74 9.21 32.55
C LEU A 66 27.48 10.19 33.70
N HIS A 67 28.30 11.24 33.81
CA HIS A 67 28.19 12.25 34.85
C HIS A 67 27.92 13.66 34.28
N GLY A 68 27.26 14.50 35.09
CA GLY A 68 27.03 15.92 34.77
C GLY A 68 26.21 16.18 33.51
N HIS A 69 26.68 17.11 32.68
CA HIS A 69 25.96 17.59 31.49
C HIS A 69 25.91 16.57 30.34
N TYR A 70 26.87 15.64 30.29
CA TYR A 70 26.89 14.57 29.29
C TYR A 70 25.76 13.56 29.51
N ARG A 71 25.47 13.25 30.78
CA ARG A 71 24.33 12.39 31.13
C ARG A 71 23.00 13.00 30.70
N THR A 72 22.75 14.27 31.01
CA THR A 72 21.46 14.91 30.70
C THR A 72 21.25 15.03 29.19
N THR A 73 22.30 15.37 28.44
CA THR A 73 22.26 15.44 26.97
C THR A 73 22.06 14.06 26.34
N ALA A 74 22.79 13.04 26.78
CA ALA A 74 22.64 11.67 26.28
C ALA A 74 21.24 11.09 26.58
N LEU A 75 20.68 11.36 27.76
CA LEU A 75 19.31 10.95 28.09
C LEU A 75 18.26 11.66 27.24
N ALA A 76 18.41 12.97 27.00
CA ALA A 76 17.51 13.73 26.15
C ALA A 76 17.54 13.23 24.70
N LEU A 77 18.73 13.00 24.15
CA LEU A 77 18.92 12.44 22.80
C LEU A 77 18.36 11.01 22.70
N GLY A 78 18.61 10.17 23.72
CA GLY A 78 18.07 8.81 23.78
C GLY A 78 16.55 8.77 23.83
N ALA A 79 15.93 9.62 24.66
CA ALA A 79 14.47 9.74 24.72
C ALA A 79 13.88 10.22 23.38
N ALA A 80 14.50 11.21 22.75
CA ALA A 80 14.10 11.67 21.42
C ALA A 80 14.23 10.55 20.37
N ALA A 81 15.32 9.79 20.39
CA ALA A 81 15.54 8.67 19.49
C ALA A 81 14.46 7.59 19.63
N ILE A 82 14.12 7.19 20.86
CA ILE A 82 13.05 6.21 21.13
C ILE A 82 11.70 6.72 20.62
N THR A 83 11.40 8.00 20.82
CA THR A 83 10.16 8.62 20.35
C THR A 83 10.07 8.60 18.83
N MET A 84 11.18 8.87 18.14
CA MET A 84 11.27 8.81 16.68
C MET A 84 11.15 7.36 16.16
N LEU A 85 11.77 6.38 16.82
CA LEU A 85 11.62 4.95 16.47
C LEU A 85 10.18 4.48 16.66
N ALA A 86 9.52 4.86 17.76
CA ALA A 86 8.11 4.55 17.99
C ALA A 86 7.22 5.19 16.91
N GLY A 87 7.46 6.46 16.57
CA GLY A 87 6.77 7.12 15.47
C GLY A 87 7.00 6.45 14.11
N SER A 88 8.23 5.96 13.86
CA SER A 88 8.57 5.19 12.65
C SER A 88 7.82 3.86 12.60
N ALA A 89 7.73 3.15 13.72
CA ALA A 89 6.98 1.91 13.84
C ALA A 89 5.47 2.13 13.60
N VAL A 90 4.88 3.15 14.22
CA VAL A 90 3.47 3.53 13.97
C VAL A 90 3.24 3.90 12.52
N SER A 91 4.15 4.67 11.91
CA SER A 91 4.01 5.07 10.51
C SER A 91 4.12 3.87 9.57
N SER A 92 5.02 2.93 9.87
CA SER A 92 5.18 1.69 9.10
C SER A 92 3.97 0.76 9.28
N ALA A 93 3.41 0.67 10.50
CA ALA A 93 2.17 -0.05 10.75
C ALA A 93 0.97 0.61 10.02
N GLY A 94 0.92 1.94 9.95
CA GLY A 94 -0.08 2.67 9.16
C GLY A 94 0.00 2.35 7.66
N ALA A 95 1.22 2.20 7.12
CA ALA A 95 1.42 1.76 5.74
C ALA A 95 0.92 0.32 5.48
N LEU A 96 0.91 -0.54 6.51
CA LEU A 96 0.36 -1.90 6.45
C LEU A 96 -1.17 -1.91 6.63
N TRP A 97 -1.71 -1.06 7.52
CA TRP A 97 -3.13 -1.07 7.90
C TRP A 97 -4.07 -0.54 6.81
N ALA A 98 -3.57 0.26 5.86
CA ALA A 98 -4.36 0.77 4.73
C ALA A 98 -4.99 -0.35 3.87
N ARG A 99 -4.55 -1.61 4.03
CA ARG A 99 -5.16 -2.79 3.41
C ARG A 99 -6.34 -3.39 4.18
N SER A 100 -6.96 -2.68 5.13
CA SER A 100 -8.25 -3.11 5.70
C SER A 100 -9.29 -3.15 4.59
N SER A 101 -9.32 -4.27 3.88
CA SER A 101 -10.21 -4.56 2.77
C SER A 101 -11.62 -4.26 3.23
N LYS A 102 -12.29 -3.32 2.56
CA LYS A 102 -13.76 -3.37 2.51
C LYS A 102 -14.07 -4.75 1.93
N SER A 103 -14.45 -5.67 2.79
CA SER A 103 -14.79 -7.03 2.39
C SER A 103 -15.87 -6.93 1.32
N VAL A 104 -15.57 -7.44 0.14
CA VAL A 104 -16.51 -7.45 -0.98
C VAL A 104 -17.81 -8.09 -0.49
N ASN A 105 -18.90 -7.33 -0.51
CA ASN A 105 -20.20 -7.85 -0.13
C ASN A 105 -20.63 -8.86 -1.19
N VAL A 106 -20.50 -10.15 -0.89
CA VAL A 106 -20.85 -11.26 -1.79
C VAL A 106 -22.29 -11.15 -2.29
N ARG A 107 -23.19 -10.55 -1.47
CA ARG A 107 -24.58 -10.33 -1.86
C ARG A 107 -24.69 -9.32 -3.00
N GLU A 108 -23.99 -8.19 -2.92
CA GLU A 108 -23.98 -7.16 -3.97
C GLU A 108 -23.34 -7.66 -5.27
N VAL A 109 -22.25 -8.41 -5.17
CA VAL A 109 -21.63 -9.04 -6.36
C VAL A 109 -22.60 -10.02 -7.02
N ARG A 110 -23.32 -10.81 -6.23
CA ARG A 110 -24.30 -11.77 -6.74
C ARG A 110 -25.51 -11.07 -7.38
N GLU A 111 -25.96 -9.95 -6.83
CA GLU A 111 -27.04 -9.13 -7.39
C GLU A 111 -26.62 -8.53 -8.74
N LEU A 112 -25.45 -7.89 -8.83
CA LEU A 112 -24.90 -7.37 -10.09
C LEU A 112 -24.66 -8.47 -11.13
N TRP A 113 -24.24 -9.67 -10.69
CA TRP A 113 -24.03 -10.81 -11.60
C TRP A 113 -25.34 -11.30 -12.20
N ARG A 114 -26.40 -11.38 -11.39
CA ARG A 114 -27.74 -11.74 -11.86
C ARG A 114 -28.29 -10.69 -12.81
N GLU A 115 -28.08 -9.42 -12.53
CA GLU A 115 -28.51 -8.33 -13.41
C GLU A 115 -27.79 -8.38 -14.76
N TYR A 116 -26.47 -8.64 -14.75
CA TYR A 116 -25.70 -8.87 -15.97
C TYR A 116 -26.22 -10.06 -16.78
N LEU A 117 -26.43 -11.23 -16.16
CA LEU A 117 -26.96 -12.41 -16.84
C LEU A 117 -28.36 -12.16 -17.41
N HIS A 118 -29.24 -11.51 -16.64
CA HIS A 118 -30.59 -11.22 -17.08
C HIS A 118 -30.61 -10.35 -18.33
N ARG A 119 -29.78 -9.30 -18.37
CA ARG A 119 -29.66 -8.42 -19.55
C ARG A 119 -28.95 -9.09 -20.71
N ALA A 120 -27.96 -9.96 -20.47
CA ALA A 120 -27.29 -10.71 -21.53
C ALA A 120 -28.23 -11.73 -22.20
N GLU A 121 -29.19 -12.30 -21.47
CA GLU A 121 -30.16 -13.26 -21.99
C GLU A 121 -31.39 -12.60 -22.67
N HIS A 122 -31.78 -11.40 -22.22
CA HIS A 122 -33.04 -10.75 -22.65
C HIS A 122 -32.84 -9.44 -23.44
N GLY A 123 -31.62 -8.89 -23.50
CA GLY A 123 -31.29 -7.65 -24.20
C GLY A 123 -31.06 -7.88 -25.70
N GLY A 124 -31.95 -7.33 -26.54
CA GLY A 124 -31.94 -7.51 -27.99
C GLY A 124 -31.48 -6.28 -28.78
N GLY A 125 -31.10 -5.18 -28.12
CA GLY A 125 -30.77 -3.91 -28.76
C GLY A 125 -29.31 -3.47 -28.59
N GLY A 126 -28.79 -2.69 -29.55
CA GLY A 126 -27.42 -2.14 -29.49
C GLY A 126 -27.14 -1.23 -28.27
N THR A 127 -28.18 -0.65 -27.67
CA THR A 127 -28.10 0.06 -26.38
C THR A 127 -27.82 -0.86 -25.19
N ASP A 128 -28.30 -2.11 -25.24
CA ASP A 128 -28.14 -3.09 -24.15
C ASP A 128 -26.69 -3.59 -24.06
N ALA A 129 -25.97 -3.65 -25.18
CA ALA A 129 -24.57 -4.05 -25.22
C ALA A 129 -23.67 -3.04 -24.49
N TRP A 130 -23.96 -1.74 -24.63
CA TRP A 130 -23.20 -0.69 -23.95
C TRP A 130 -23.47 -0.70 -22.43
N GLU A 131 -24.72 -0.89 -22.01
CA GLU A 131 -25.07 -1.02 -20.59
C GLU A 131 -24.53 -2.31 -19.96
N ALA A 132 -24.55 -3.43 -20.68
CA ALA A 132 -23.97 -4.70 -20.22
C ALA A 132 -22.46 -4.60 -20.00
N ALA A 133 -21.74 -3.85 -20.86
CA ALA A 133 -20.33 -3.54 -20.67
C ALA A 133 -20.10 -2.67 -19.42
N GLY A 134 -20.99 -1.70 -19.16
CA GLY A 134 -20.99 -0.90 -17.94
C GLY A 134 -21.20 -1.73 -16.67
N LEU A 135 -22.16 -2.66 -16.69
CA LEU A 135 -22.41 -3.62 -15.60
C LEU A 135 -21.23 -4.56 -15.36
N GLN A 136 -20.62 -5.08 -16.43
CA GLN A 136 -19.43 -5.93 -16.32
C GLN A 136 -18.26 -5.17 -15.69
N ARG A 137 -18.07 -3.89 -16.06
CA ARG A 137 -17.08 -3.01 -15.45
C ARG A 137 -17.37 -2.81 -13.96
N ASN A 138 -18.60 -2.47 -13.59
CA ASN A 138 -19.01 -2.26 -12.20
C ASN A 138 -18.89 -3.54 -11.35
N LEU A 139 -19.14 -4.70 -11.95
CA LEU A 139 -19.05 -6.00 -11.28
C LEU A 139 -17.58 -6.37 -11.00
N VAL A 140 -16.71 -6.21 -12.00
CA VAL A 140 -15.26 -6.36 -11.84
C VAL A 140 -14.75 -5.39 -10.78
N GLU A 141 -15.24 -4.16 -10.79
CA GLU A 141 -14.92 -3.10 -9.83
C GLU A 141 -15.35 -3.43 -8.39
N LYS A 142 -16.58 -3.91 -8.17
CA LYS A 142 -17.02 -4.37 -6.84
C LYS A 142 -16.26 -5.60 -6.37
N LEU A 143 -15.96 -6.54 -7.26
CA LEU A 143 -15.18 -7.75 -6.95
C LEU A 143 -13.73 -7.45 -6.56
N LEU A 144 -13.14 -6.42 -7.16
CA LEU A 144 -11.76 -6.04 -6.87
C LEU A 144 -11.65 -5.11 -5.65
N HIS A 145 -12.61 -4.21 -5.42
CA HIS A 145 -12.41 -3.07 -4.49
C HIS A 145 -13.47 -2.90 -3.40
N GLY A 146 -14.60 -3.62 -3.45
CA GLY A 146 -15.61 -3.62 -2.38
C GLY A 146 -16.19 -2.24 -2.00
N ALA A 147 -16.10 -1.24 -2.89
CA ALA A 147 -16.43 0.15 -2.58
C ALA A 147 -17.55 0.74 -3.46
N THR A 148 -18.19 1.77 -2.92
CA THR A 148 -19.38 2.51 -3.36
C THR A 148 -19.13 3.44 -4.56
N GLU A 149 -20.22 3.74 -5.29
CA GLU A 149 -20.30 4.31 -6.65
C GLU A 149 -19.65 5.69 -6.89
N GLU A 150 -19.06 6.35 -5.89
CA GLU A 150 -18.66 7.77 -6.01
C GLU A 150 -17.21 8.01 -6.48
N THR A 151 -16.33 7.01 -6.49
CA THR A 151 -14.91 7.21 -6.88
C THR A 151 -14.42 6.17 -7.88
N SER A 152 -13.78 6.64 -8.95
CA SER A 152 -13.12 5.80 -9.96
C SER A 152 -12.14 4.80 -9.30
N PRO A 153 -12.11 3.53 -9.73
CA PRO A 153 -11.35 2.47 -9.05
C PRO A 153 -9.84 2.67 -9.21
N ILE A 154 -9.42 3.17 -10.37
CA ILE A 154 -8.02 3.56 -10.63
C ILE A 154 -7.61 4.68 -9.68
N GLN A 155 -8.51 5.63 -9.43
CA GLN A 155 -8.26 6.75 -8.54
C GLN A 155 -8.16 6.27 -7.09
N SER A 156 -9.07 5.40 -6.63
CA SER A 156 -9.01 4.81 -5.29
C SER A 156 -7.71 4.00 -5.05
N LEU A 157 -7.27 3.21 -6.03
CA LEU A 157 -5.99 2.50 -5.96
C LEU A 157 -4.78 3.43 -5.95
N CYS A 158 -4.83 4.52 -6.71
CA CYS A 158 -3.78 5.52 -6.70
C CYS A 158 -3.72 6.23 -5.35
N ASP A 159 -4.86 6.63 -4.81
CA ASP A 159 -4.98 7.30 -3.51
C ASP A 159 -4.49 6.41 -2.38
N ASP A 160 -4.84 5.11 -2.36
CA ASP A 160 -4.32 4.15 -1.38
C ASP A 160 -2.79 3.99 -1.51
N ALA A 161 -2.27 3.82 -2.72
CA ALA A 161 -0.83 3.70 -2.96
C ALA A 161 -0.07 4.96 -2.52
N ASP A 162 -0.65 6.15 -2.70
CA ASP A 162 -0.04 7.42 -2.33
C ASP A 162 -0.14 7.69 -0.83
N VAL A 163 -1.27 7.35 -0.19
CA VAL A 163 -1.40 7.37 1.28
C VAL A 163 -0.34 6.48 1.91
N ARG A 164 -0.18 5.23 1.43
CA ARG A 164 0.86 4.31 1.90
C ARG A 164 2.25 4.85 1.64
N GLY A 165 2.49 5.42 0.47
CA GLY A 165 3.75 6.08 0.13
C GLY A 165 4.11 7.18 1.12
N ARG A 166 3.16 8.03 1.50
CA ARG A 166 3.37 9.08 2.51
C ARG A 166 3.68 8.52 3.90
N TRP A 167 2.93 7.51 4.35
CA TRP A 167 3.19 6.83 5.63
C TRP A 167 4.57 6.17 5.66
N PHE A 168 4.93 5.45 4.59
CA PHE A 168 6.24 4.83 4.44
C PHE A 168 7.37 5.86 4.45
N LEU A 169 7.24 6.93 3.64
CA LEU A 169 8.24 8.00 3.58
C LEU A 169 8.45 8.66 4.95
N ARG A 170 7.35 8.94 5.66
CA ARG A 170 7.41 9.46 7.03
C ARG A 170 8.12 8.49 7.97
N GLY A 171 7.81 7.20 7.88
CA GLY A 171 8.48 6.14 8.64
C GLY A 171 9.99 6.11 8.41
N VAL A 172 10.43 6.19 7.16
CA VAL A 172 11.86 6.24 6.79
C VAL A 172 12.55 7.47 7.36
N TRP A 173 11.95 8.66 7.21
CA TRP A 173 12.52 9.91 7.75
C TRP A 173 12.66 9.91 9.28
N LEU A 174 11.66 9.36 9.98
CA LEU A 174 11.72 9.19 11.43
C LEU A 174 12.82 8.22 11.83
N ASN A 175 13.01 7.13 11.08
CA ASN A 175 14.07 6.16 11.33
C ASN A 175 15.47 6.77 11.12
N LEU A 176 15.67 7.50 10.02
CA LEU A 176 16.92 8.22 9.75
C LEU A 176 17.24 9.25 10.83
N THR A 177 16.25 10.04 11.25
CA THR A 177 16.41 11.00 12.35
C THR A 177 16.78 10.29 13.65
N ALA A 178 16.13 9.16 13.96
CA ALA A 178 16.48 8.37 15.13
C ALA A 178 17.92 7.86 15.09
N LEU A 179 18.41 7.38 13.94
CA LEU A 179 19.80 6.94 13.77
C LEU A 179 20.80 8.07 14.02
N LEU A 180 20.51 9.29 13.56
CA LEU A 180 21.35 10.46 13.82
C LEU A 180 21.38 10.81 15.32
N LEU A 181 20.25 10.70 16.02
CA LEU A 181 20.18 10.92 17.47
C LEU A 181 20.98 9.84 18.24
N ILE A 182 20.87 8.57 17.84
CA ILE A 182 21.64 7.47 18.42
C ILE A 182 23.14 7.69 18.19
N LEU A 183 23.54 8.11 17.00
CA LEU A 183 24.93 8.48 16.72
C LEU A 183 25.39 9.63 17.63
N GLY A 184 24.53 10.63 17.86
CA GLY A 184 24.78 11.69 18.84
C GLY A 184 25.02 11.16 20.24
N VAL A 185 24.20 10.21 20.71
CA VAL A 185 24.40 9.53 22.02
C VAL A 185 25.77 8.84 22.06
N VAL A 186 26.13 8.08 21.02
CA VAL A 186 27.43 7.41 20.95
C VAL A 186 28.57 8.42 21.02
N VAL A 187 28.52 9.50 20.23
CA VAL A 187 29.54 10.56 20.26
C VAL A 187 29.65 11.17 21.66
N THR A 188 28.54 11.49 22.31
CA THR A 188 28.56 12.03 23.68
C THR A 188 29.20 11.06 24.69
N THR A 189 28.91 9.75 24.57
CA THR A 189 29.54 8.74 25.45
C THR A 189 31.03 8.60 25.21
N THR A 190 31.48 8.70 23.95
CA THR A 190 32.91 8.60 23.62
C THR A 190 33.70 9.83 24.06
N LEU A 191 33.11 11.03 23.99
CA LEU A 191 33.78 12.27 24.39
C LEU A 191 34.00 12.36 25.90
N GLU A 192 33.12 11.79 26.72
CA GLU A 192 33.32 11.74 28.18
C GLU A 192 34.43 10.76 28.58
N SER A 193 34.69 9.75 27.75
CA SER A 193 35.72 8.74 28.01
C SER A 193 37.15 9.14 27.62
N LEU A 194 37.31 10.26 26.91
CA LEU A 194 38.59 10.83 26.48
C LEU A 194 39.12 11.83 27.50
#